data_AF-A0A2T7G1B3-F1
#
_entry.id   AF-A0A2T7G1B3-F1
#
_cell.length_a   1.000
_cell.length_b   1.000
_cell.length_c   1.000
_cell.angle_alpha   90.00
_cell.angle_beta   90.00
_cell.angle_gamma   90.00
#
_symmetry.space_group_name_H-M   'P 1'
#
loop_
_entity.id
_entity.type
_entity.pdbx_description
1 polymer ?
#
loop_
_entity_poly.entity_id
_entity_poly.type
_entity_poly.pdbx_seq_one_letter_code
_entity_poly.pdbx_strand_id
1 'polypeptide(L)' 'MTFEGWQVWDLVGRLGGQLRVLPGAVIGWDMSAALALGDALGVPPLAMAELLPVIEAVMVAKLNEQMERPNG' A
#
# COMPACT_ATOMS: atom_id res chain seq x y z
N MET A 1 6.46 18.16 -4.04
CA MET A 1 6.58 16.70 -3.83
C MET A 1 8.04 16.35 -4.05
N THR A 2 8.68 15.59 -3.16
CA THR A 2 10.08 15.17 -3.33
C THR A 2 10.18 14.00 -4.31
N PHE A 3 11.38 13.71 -4.81
CA PHE A 3 11.60 12.59 -5.74
C PHE A 3 11.27 11.25 -5.06
N GLU A 4 11.72 11.10 -3.81
CA GLU A 4 11.50 9.91 -2.99
C GLU A 4 10.01 9.68 -2.73
N GLY A 5 9.26 10.76 -2.45
CA GLY A 5 7.81 10.69 -2.30
C GLY A 5 7.10 10.24 -3.57
N TRP A 6 7.61 10.65 -4.74
CA TRP A 6 7.06 10.20 -6.03
C TRP A 6 7.40 8.73 -6.30
N GLN A 7 8.61 8.27 -5.98
CA GLN A 7 9.01 6.87 -6.10
C GLN A 7 8.14 5.96 -5.22
N VAL A 8 7.84 6.37 -3.98
CA VAL A 8 6.91 5.62 -3.12
C VAL A 8 5.50 5.63 -3.70
N TRP A 9 5.05 6.73 -4.29
CA TRP A 9 3.74 6.79 -4.92
C TRP A 9 3.61 5.86 -6.14
N ASP A 10 4.64 5.79 -7.00
CA ASP A 10 4.70 4.82 -8.10
C ASP A 10 4.70 3.37 -7.59
N LEU A 11 5.47 3.09 -6.54
CA LEU A 11 5.47 1.78 -5.88
C LEU A 11 4.07 1.40 -5.40
N VAL A 12 3.39 2.29 -4.66
CA VAL A 12 2.03 2.06 -4.13
C VAL A 12 1.03 1.72 -5.24
N GLY A 13 1.11 2.41 -6.39
CA GLY A 13 0.27 2.12 -7.55
C GLY A 13 0.40 0.68 -8.08
N ARG A 14 1.56 0.04 -7.86
CA ARG A 14 1.85 -1.34 -8.27
C ARG A 14 1.44 -2.39 -7.24
N LEU A 15 1.17 -1.99 -5.99
CA LEU A 15 0.79 -2.89 -4.89
C LEU A 15 -0.69 -3.30 -4.89
N GLY A 16 -1.52 -2.76 -5.79
CA GLY A 16 -2.97 -3.07 -5.82
C GLY A 16 -3.31 -4.56 -5.95
N GLY A 17 -2.44 -5.35 -6.60
CA GLY A 17 -2.60 -6.80 -6.72
C GLY A 17 -2.05 -7.61 -5.54
N GLN A 18 -1.40 -6.97 -4.56
CA GLN A 18 -0.72 -7.62 -3.43
C GLN A 18 -1.50 -7.45 -2.11
N LEU A 19 -2.82 -7.29 -2.19
CA LEU A 19 -3.66 -7.10 -1.00
C LEU A 19 -3.75 -8.40 -0.19
N ARG A 20 -3.69 -8.26 1.13
CA ARG A 20 -4.03 -9.30 2.09
C ARG A 20 -5.47 -9.09 2.54
N VAL A 21 -6.28 -10.14 2.40
CA VAL A 21 -7.72 -10.10 2.67
C VAL A 21 -8.14 -11.24 3.60
N LEU A 22 -9.16 -10.94 4.41
CA LEU A 22 -9.96 -11.89 5.18
C LEU A 22 -11.41 -11.83 4.67
N PRO A 23 -12.28 -12.79 5.03
CA PRO A 23 -13.71 -12.69 4.68
C PRO A 23 -14.30 -11.36 5.17
N GLY A 24 -14.67 -10.49 4.23
CA GLY A 24 -15.29 -9.19 4.52
C GLY A 24 -14.33 -8.06 4.92
N ALA A 25 -13.00 -8.25 4.88
CA ALA A 25 -12.07 -7.18 5.22
C ALA A 25 -10.73 -7.25 4.47
N VAL A 26 -10.19 -6.09 4.12
CA VAL A 26 -8.77 -5.91 3.75
C VAL A 26 -7.97 -5.68 5.03
N ILE A 27 -6.83 -6.36 5.17
CA ILE A 27 -5.96 -6.26 6.35
C ILE A 27 -4.59 -5.64 6.07
N GLY A 28 -4.29 -5.29 4.81
CA GLY A 28 -3.05 -4.64 4.42
C GLY A 28 -2.56 -5.08 3.05
N TRP A 29 -1.32 -4.70 2.73
CA TRP A 29 -0.56 -5.31 1.63
C TRP A 29 0.27 -6.48 2.15
N ASP A 30 0.72 -7.33 1.23
CA ASP A 30 1.89 -8.17 1.48
C ASP A 30 3.13 -7.28 1.58
N MET A 31 3.55 -7.01 2.81
CA MET A 31 4.75 -6.20 3.08
C MET A 31 6.03 -6.83 2.55
N SER A 32 6.10 -8.16 2.42
CA SER A 32 7.27 -8.81 1.80
C SER A 32 7.33 -8.49 0.31
N ALA A 33 6.19 -8.52 -0.38
CA ALA A 33 6.08 -8.13 -1.78
C ALA A 33 6.36 -6.63 -1.98
N ALA A 34 5.88 -5.77 -1.07
CA ALA A 34 6.13 -4.34 -1.12
C ALA A 34 7.62 -4.00 -0.95
N LEU A 35 8.29 -4.63 0.00
CA LEU A 35 9.73 -4.45 0.23
C LEU A 35 10.56 -4.98 -0.96
N ALA A 36 10.23 -6.17 -1.48
CA ALA A 36 10.92 -6.75 -2.63
C ALA A 36 10.75 -5.92 -3.91
N LEU A 37 9.54 -5.40 -4.16
CA LEU A 37 9.28 -4.55 -5.32
C LEU A 37 9.96 -3.18 -5.17
N GLY A 38 9.95 -2.59 -3.98
CA GLY A 38 10.65 -1.34 -3.72
C GLY A 38 12.16 -1.44 -3.92
N ASP A 39 12.77 -2.54 -3.47
CA ASP A 39 14.18 -2.85 -3.72
C ASP A 39 14.47 -2.98 -5.23
N ALA A 40 13.65 -3.74 -5.96
CA ALA A 40 13.79 -3.92 -7.41
C ALA A 40 13.63 -2.61 -8.22
N LEU A 41 12.85 -1.65 -7.72
CA LEU A 41 12.63 -0.35 -8.35
C LEU A 41 13.64 0.71 -7.90
N GLY A 42 14.54 0.38 -6.97
CA GLY A 42 15.52 1.32 -6.41
C GLY A 42 14.88 2.43 -5.57
N VAL A 43 13.77 2.14 -4.90
CA VAL A 43 13.13 3.08 -3.98
C VAL A 43 13.96 3.16 -2.69
N PRO A 44 14.28 4.36 -2.17
CA PRO A 44 15.06 4.49 -0.95
C PRO A 44 14.39 3.77 0.24
N PRO A 45 15.10 2.84 0.93
CA PRO A 45 14.51 2.07 2.03
C PRO A 45 13.96 2.94 3.16
N LEU A 46 14.60 4.07 3.46
CA LEU A 46 14.14 5.01 4.48
C LEU A 46 12.80 5.65 4.09
N ALA A 47 12.65 6.08 2.81
CA ALA A 47 11.40 6.65 2.33
C ALA A 47 10.27 5.62 2.36
N MET A 48 10.55 4.35 2.03
CA MET A 48 9.59 3.26 2.16
C MET A 48 9.18 3.05 3.62
N ALA A 49 10.16 2.96 4.54
CA ALA A 49 9.90 2.74 5.96
C ALA A 49 9.06 3.86 6.59
N GLU A 50 9.26 5.11 6.16
CA GLU A 50 8.51 6.26 6.68
C GLU A 50 7.12 6.39 6.06
N LEU A 51 6.97 6.13 4.76
CA LEU A 51 5.75 6.45 4.03
C LEU A 51 4.79 5.25 3.86
N LEU A 52 5.29 4.05 3.57
CA LEU A 52 4.43 2.90 3.28
C LEU A 52 3.45 2.55 4.41
N PRO A 53 3.84 2.54 5.71
CA PRO A 53 2.93 2.17 6.78
C PRO A 53 1.71 3.10 6.90
N VAL A 54 1.92 4.41 6.72
CA VAL A 54 0.83 5.39 6.79
C VAL A 54 -0.09 5.26 5.59
N ILE A 55 0.46 5.02 4.39
CA ILE A 55 -0.35 4.82 3.19
C ILE A 55 -1.15 3.51 3.30
N GLU A 56 -0.56 2.43 3.83
CA GLU A 56 -1.27 1.18 4.08
C GLU A 56 -2.47 1.39 5.00
N ALA A 57 -2.28 2.10 6.12
CA ALA A 57 -3.36 2.37 7.06
C ALA A 57 -4.53 3.09 6.40
N VAL A 58 -4.25 4.09 5.55
CA VAL A 58 -5.28 4.82 4.79
C VAL A 58 -5.96 3.91 3.76
N MET A 59 -5.18 3.12 3.01
CA MET A 59 -5.70 2.17 2.03
C MET A 59 -6.64 1.15 2.67
N VAL A 60 -6.21 0.53 3.78
CA VAL A 60 -7.00 -0.44 4.55
C VAL A 60 -8.30 0.19 5.03
N ALA A 61 -8.24 1.38 5.63
CA ALA A 61 -9.43 2.08 6.10
C ALA A 61 -10.40 2.35 4.93
N LYS A 62 -9.90 2.85 3.80
CA LYS A 62 -10.75 3.22 2.65
C LYS A 62 -11.37 2.02 1.95
N LEU A 63 -10.63 0.91 1.79
CA LEU A 63 -11.20 -0.29 1.18
C LEU A 63 -12.25 -0.93 2.09
N ASN A 64 -12.00 -0.99 3.40
CA ASN A 64 -12.99 -1.51 4.34
C ASN A 64 -14.26 -0.62 4.41
N GLU A 65 -14.10 0.71 4.44
CA GLU A 65 -15.24 1.65 4.34
C GLU A 65 -16.09 1.42 3.07
N GLN A 66 -15.46 1.07 1.94
CA GLN A 66 -16.16 0.75 0.69
C GLN A 66 -16.89 -0.59 0.75
N MET A 67 -16.33 -1.58 1.45
CA MET A 67 -16.95 -2.89 1.64
C MET A 67 -18.14 -2.84 2.61
N GLU A 68 -18.10 -1.96 3.62
CA GLU A 68 -19.20 -1.74 4.57
C GLU A 68 -20.39 -0.99 3.96
N ARG A 69 -20.16 -0.22 2.88
CA ARG A 69 -21.23 0.41 2.12
C ARG A 69 -21.91 -0.68 1.28
N PRO A 70 -23.18 -1.03 1.55
CA PRO A 70 -23.93 -1.88 0.65
C PRO A 70 -23.95 -1.20 -0.73
N ASN A 71 -23.86 -1.98 -1.80
CA ASN A 71 -24.08 -1.48 -3.15
C ASN A 71 -25.54 -0.99 -3.30
N GLY A 72 -25.87 0.20 -2.81
CA GLY A 72 -27.21 0.80 -2.88
C GLY A 72 -28.25 0.14 -1.97
#